data_AF-A0A0S8ANU9-F1
#
_entry.id   AF-A0A0S8ANU9-F1
#
_cell.length_a   1.000
_cell.length_b   1.000
_cell.length_c   1.000
_cell.angle_alpha   90.00
_cell.angle_beta   90.00
_cell.angle_gamma   90.00
#
_symmetry.space_group_name_H-M   'P 1'
#
loop_
_entity.id
_entity.type
_entity.pdbx_description
1 polymer ?
#
loop_
_entity_poly.entity_id
_entity_poly.type
_entity_poly.pdbx_seq_one_letter_code
_entity_poly.pdbx_strand_id
1 'polypeptide(L)'
;MYLTNVALNQVEIFQVVDTTFADAVPVGSSPWGLALWPRNTAGDHDDTVVVANSGGTNFSIVNMQSRVEERRHHLPNFLIQSVQTEIDGATGNVKLKIIEYDFTDRPEYVGMTCIPSGGPGTACLSDQIFAVYSTTPTVSQPGGPVDFVERGTVRWENLTSATPESHFFWEQAAVAPNPDADTLQVWVDRGPGTTTELLLSAACGHMVNMAELAFLDTTFVRNSGDFTHALIGEAGSSAEPPNGFARVIGYNRLTGHVTNPCPPIIIEGVTFAGNEIIDNGISPALRVRDFIVNTGIPVKSIALNFNGLTNLVRADSIYVLDEGLRLMGLMSIGNVNAGMDMNFDHDFDARTRTSGSGTSSDRLVFAAPDDPVIEVFDTYWHDKIAVIPVRDPITGPLRVSENAATGEQILVGVTGSGVVTVAVPTITNPLPAPGFNWPNR
;
A
#
# COMPACT_ATOMS: atom_id res chain seq x y z
N MET A 1 16.98 9.77 9.26
CA MET A 1 16.49 8.71 8.34
C MET A 1 16.48 7.40 9.10
N TYR A 2 15.42 6.61 8.94
CA TYR A 2 15.30 5.28 9.52
C TYR A 2 15.40 4.23 8.42
N LEU A 3 16.15 3.15 8.68
CA LEU A 3 16.35 2.05 7.76
C LEU A 3 16.13 0.74 8.49
N THR A 4 15.38 -0.17 7.91
CA THR A 4 15.27 -1.54 8.42
C THR A 4 16.51 -2.33 7.99
N ASN A 5 17.09 -3.08 8.93
CA ASN A 5 18.21 -3.98 8.68
C ASN A 5 17.76 -5.43 8.89
N VAL A 6 17.37 -6.07 7.78
CA VAL A 6 16.85 -7.44 7.76
C VAL A 6 17.84 -8.43 8.38
N ALA A 7 19.14 -8.26 8.15
CA ALA A 7 20.17 -9.21 8.58
C ALA A 7 20.45 -9.14 10.09
N LEU A 8 20.23 -7.98 10.71
CA LEU A 8 20.52 -7.73 12.12
C LEU A 8 19.27 -7.61 13.00
N ASN A 9 18.06 -7.67 12.42
CA ASN A 9 16.79 -7.51 13.12
C ASN A 9 16.72 -6.20 13.92
N GLN A 10 17.09 -5.09 13.29
CA GLN A 10 17.10 -3.77 13.92
C GLN A 10 16.70 -2.67 12.96
N VAL A 11 16.32 -1.52 13.52
CA VAL A 11 16.18 -0.26 12.79
C VAL A 11 17.45 0.56 12.99
N GLU A 12 18.14 0.86 11.89
CA GLU A 12 19.28 1.78 11.86
C GLU A 12 18.78 3.23 11.84
N ILE A 13 19.49 4.09 12.55
CA ILE A 13 19.19 5.53 12.59
C ILE A 13 20.36 6.28 11.94
N PHE A 14 20.15 6.76 10.73
CA PHE A 14 21.12 7.62 10.04
C PHE A 14 20.78 9.10 10.27
N GLN A 15 21.66 9.81 10.96
CA GLN A 15 21.60 11.24 11.19
C GLN A 15 22.03 11.95 9.90
N VAL A 16 21.07 12.58 9.22
CA VAL A 16 21.31 13.19 7.90
C VAL A 16 22.24 14.40 8.00
N VAL A 17 22.10 15.21 9.06
CA VAL A 17 22.91 16.43 9.28
C VAL A 17 24.36 16.07 9.59
N ASP A 18 24.56 15.09 10.48
CA ASP A 18 25.89 14.71 10.94
C ASP A 18 26.54 13.64 10.05
N THR A 19 25.79 13.08 9.11
CA THR A 19 26.20 11.96 8.23
C THR A 19 26.72 10.74 9.00
N THR A 20 26.14 10.45 10.16
CA THR A 20 26.57 9.36 11.06
C THR A 20 25.41 8.45 11.44
N PHE A 21 25.73 7.21 11.81
CA PHE A 21 24.76 6.31 12.44
C PHE A 21 24.73 6.54 13.95
N ALA A 22 23.52 6.65 14.50
CA ALA A 22 23.27 6.57 15.93
C ALA A 22 23.01 5.10 16.34
N ASP A 23 22.86 4.85 17.64
CA ASP A 23 22.58 3.49 18.12
C ASP A 23 21.26 2.97 17.51
N ALA A 24 21.34 1.76 16.95
CA ALA A 24 20.20 1.08 16.36
C ALA A 24 19.21 0.60 17.42
N VAL A 25 17.98 0.33 17.00
CA VAL A 25 16.92 -0.20 17.87
C VAL A 25 16.58 -1.63 17.46
N PRO A 26 16.79 -2.64 18.32
CA PRO A 26 16.38 -4.01 18.03
C PRO A 26 14.87 -4.13 17.85
N VAL A 27 14.43 -4.95 16.89
CA VAL A 27 13.01 -5.20 16.58
C VAL A 27 12.76 -6.69 16.32
N GLY A 28 11.58 -7.04 15.78
CA GLY A 28 11.25 -8.40 15.39
C GLY A 28 12.12 -8.96 14.24
N SER A 29 11.86 -10.22 13.90
CA SER A 29 12.67 -10.95 12.90
C SER A 29 12.39 -10.48 11.47
N SER A 30 13.45 -10.32 10.69
CA SER A 30 13.43 -9.88 9.29
C SER A 30 12.60 -8.60 9.08
N PRO A 31 12.97 -7.47 9.71
CA PRO A 31 12.27 -6.22 9.54
C PRO A 31 12.41 -5.74 8.09
N TRP A 32 11.28 -5.50 7.41
CA TRP A 32 11.26 -5.19 5.98
C TRP A 32 10.77 -3.77 5.73
N GLY A 33 9.47 -3.52 5.84
CA GLY A 33 8.86 -2.20 5.72
C GLY A 33 8.82 -1.43 7.04
N LEU A 34 8.82 -0.11 6.94
CA LEU A 34 8.61 0.81 8.05
C LEU A 34 7.73 1.98 7.63
N ALA A 35 6.89 2.45 8.55
CA ALA A 35 6.11 3.66 8.39
C ALA A 35 6.09 4.51 9.67
N LEU A 36 5.92 5.83 9.50
CA LEU A 36 5.84 6.78 10.60
C LEU A 36 4.45 6.73 11.24
N TRP A 37 4.39 6.90 12.56
CA TRP A 37 3.13 6.91 13.30
C TRP A 37 2.39 8.25 13.11
N PRO A 38 1.12 8.26 12.66
CA PRO A 38 0.40 9.49 12.39
C PRO A 38 -0.05 10.17 13.69
N ARG A 39 0.19 11.49 13.81
CA ARG A 39 -0.32 12.31 14.91
C ARG A 39 -1.59 13.05 14.48
N ASN A 40 -1.60 13.57 13.25
CA ASN A 40 -2.72 14.30 12.67
C ASN A 40 -2.75 14.14 11.15
N THR A 41 -3.79 14.68 10.52
CA THR A 41 -3.91 14.76 9.06
C THR A 41 -3.39 16.09 8.50
N ALA A 42 -2.49 16.76 9.23
CA ALA A 42 -1.72 17.92 8.75
C ALA A 42 -0.27 17.55 8.41
N GLY A 43 0.08 16.26 8.48
CA GLY A 43 1.42 15.74 8.16
C GLY A 43 2.32 15.53 9.37
N ASP A 44 1.87 15.89 10.58
CA ASP A 44 2.65 15.63 11.77
C ASP A 44 2.61 14.14 12.13
N HIS A 45 3.77 13.63 12.48
CA HIS A 45 3.96 12.28 13.00
C HIS A 45 4.40 12.33 14.46
N ASP A 46 4.31 11.19 15.13
CA ASP A 46 4.89 11.00 16.46
C ASP A 46 6.34 10.51 16.37
N ASP A 47 7.04 10.47 17.51
CA ASP A 47 8.36 9.83 17.63
C ASP A 47 8.28 8.29 17.56
N THR A 48 7.16 7.75 17.10
CA THR A 48 6.87 6.32 17.01
C THR A 48 6.90 5.88 15.55
N VAL A 49 7.43 4.69 15.31
CA VAL A 49 7.40 4.03 14.01
C VAL A 49 6.83 2.62 14.12
N VAL A 50 6.20 2.16 13.04
CA VAL A 50 5.72 0.79 12.88
C VAL A 50 6.68 0.07 11.96
N VAL A 51 7.15 -1.12 12.38
CA VAL A 51 8.07 -1.96 11.60
C VAL A 51 7.41 -3.29 11.30
N ALA A 52 7.32 -3.64 10.01
CA ALA A 52 6.82 -4.91 9.51
C ALA A 52 7.89 -5.99 9.63
N ASN A 53 7.64 -7.01 10.45
CA ASN A 53 8.58 -8.10 10.69
C ASN A 53 8.17 -9.34 9.90
N SER A 54 8.69 -9.50 8.67
CA SER A 54 8.30 -10.61 7.78
C SER A 54 8.80 -11.98 8.26
N GLY A 55 9.74 -12.02 9.20
CA GLY A 55 10.20 -13.25 9.84
C GLY A 55 9.22 -13.79 10.90
N GLY A 56 8.18 -13.02 11.24
CA GLY A 56 7.10 -13.43 12.13
C GLY A 56 5.74 -12.89 11.67
N THR A 57 4.75 -12.92 12.55
CA THR A 57 3.39 -12.44 12.26
C THR A 57 3.00 -11.23 13.12
N ASN A 58 3.83 -10.19 13.07
CA ASN A 58 3.68 -9.03 13.95
C ASN A 58 4.32 -7.75 13.40
N PHE A 59 3.84 -6.63 13.94
CA PHE A 59 4.52 -5.34 13.88
C PHE A 59 5.29 -5.07 15.18
N SER A 60 6.48 -4.46 15.07
CA SER A 60 7.13 -3.80 16.20
C SER A 60 6.71 -2.33 16.22
N ILE A 61 6.17 -1.87 17.35
CA ILE A 61 5.85 -0.46 17.60
C ILE A 61 7.01 0.12 18.40
N VAL A 62 7.75 1.04 17.80
CA VAL A 62 9.05 1.48 18.31
C VAL A 62 9.03 2.98 18.54
N ASN A 63 9.37 3.39 19.75
CA ASN A 63 9.57 4.79 20.08
C ASN A 63 11.03 5.16 19.82
N MET A 64 11.25 6.01 18.83
CA MET A 64 12.56 6.40 18.33
C MET A 64 13.27 7.40 19.23
N GLN A 65 12.52 8.15 20.04
CA GLN A 65 13.12 9.08 21.01
C GLN A 65 13.72 8.32 22.19
N SER A 66 13.00 7.36 22.75
CA SER A 66 13.49 6.49 23.83
C SER A 66 14.32 5.30 23.34
N ARG A 67 14.26 5.00 22.03
CA ARG A 67 14.94 3.88 21.36
C ARG A 67 14.53 2.51 21.90
N VAL A 68 13.24 2.30 22.07
CA VAL A 68 12.66 1.07 22.65
C VAL A 68 11.49 0.57 21.80
N GLU A 69 11.44 -0.74 21.55
CA GLU A 69 10.21 -1.41 21.10
C GLU A 69 9.21 -1.39 22.26
N GLU A 70 8.21 -0.51 22.18
CA GLU A 70 7.20 -0.34 23.23
C GLU A 70 6.24 -1.52 23.28
N ARG A 71 5.88 -2.05 22.11
CA ARG A 71 4.94 -3.17 21.98
C ARG A 71 5.17 -3.92 20.69
N ARG A 72 4.95 -5.24 20.74
CA ARG A 72 4.76 -6.08 19.57
C ARG A 72 3.27 -6.30 19.32
N HIS A 73 2.79 -5.88 18.17
CA HIS A 73 1.40 -6.04 17.77
C HIS A 73 1.26 -7.33 16.95
N HIS A 74 0.59 -8.33 17.50
CA HIS A 74 0.33 -9.60 16.82
C HIS A 74 -0.75 -9.42 15.76
N LEU A 75 -0.51 -9.96 14.57
CA LEU A 75 -1.45 -9.90 13.46
C LEU A 75 -2.32 -11.16 13.41
N PRO A 76 -3.59 -11.05 12.98
CA PRO A 76 -4.48 -12.19 12.88
C PRO A 76 -4.10 -13.10 11.71
N ASN A 77 -4.50 -14.37 11.78
CA ASN A 77 -4.51 -15.24 10.62
C ASN A 77 -5.81 -15.10 9.83
N PHE A 78 -5.75 -15.16 8.50
CA PHE A 78 -6.94 -15.13 7.65
C PHE A 78 -7.12 -16.48 6.96
N LEU A 79 -8.30 -17.08 7.20
CA LEU A 79 -8.73 -18.28 6.51
C LEU A 79 -9.72 -17.89 5.42
N ILE A 80 -9.31 -18.10 4.18
CA ILE A 80 -10.12 -17.84 3.00
C ILE A 80 -10.72 -19.15 2.52
N GLN A 81 -12.01 -19.15 2.21
CA GLN A 81 -12.73 -20.31 1.74
C GLN A 81 -13.39 -20.02 0.40
N SER A 82 -13.18 -20.92 -0.57
CA SER A 82 -13.99 -21.02 -1.78
C SER A 82 -15.13 -21.99 -1.50
N VAL A 83 -16.37 -21.50 -1.56
CA VAL A 83 -17.58 -22.27 -1.34
C VAL A 83 -18.24 -22.56 -2.67
N GLN A 84 -18.25 -23.84 -3.04
CA GLN A 84 -18.79 -24.35 -4.30
C GLN A 84 -19.87 -25.41 -4.04
N THR A 85 -20.67 -25.66 -5.07
CA THR A 85 -21.53 -26.85 -5.13
C THR A 85 -21.16 -27.66 -6.36
N GLU A 86 -21.19 -28.98 -6.24
CA GLU A 86 -20.90 -29.90 -7.34
C GLU A 86 -21.93 -31.04 -7.34
N ILE A 87 -22.14 -31.66 -8.50
CA ILE A 87 -23.02 -32.83 -8.59
C ILE A 87 -22.20 -34.08 -8.28
N ASP A 88 -22.67 -34.88 -7.33
CA ASP A 88 -22.10 -36.18 -7.03
C ASP A 88 -22.36 -37.15 -8.20
N GLY A 89 -21.30 -37.64 -8.84
CA GLY A 89 -21.39 -38.48 -10.03
C GLY A 89 -21.99 -39.88 -9.79
N ALA A 90 -22.11 -40.33 -8.54
CA ALA A 90 -22.68 -41.64 -8.20
C ALA A 90 -24.17 -41.55 -7.83
N THR A 91 -24.59 -40.44 -7.21
CA THR A 91 -25.95 -40.27 -6.67
C THR A 91 -26.78 -39.25 -7.44
N GLY A 92 -26.15 -38.36 -8.22
CA GLY A 92 -26.82 -37.25 -8.91
C GLY A 92 -27.27 -36.10 -7.99
N ASN A 93 -26.95 -36.17 -6.69
CA ASN A 93 -27.30 -35.15 -5.72
C ASN A 93 -26.28 -34.01 -5.74
N VAL A 94 -26.69 -32.84 -5.27
CA VAL A 94 -25.76 -31.74 -5.00
C VAL A 94 -24.93 -32.11 -3.77
N LYS A 95 -23.62 -31.85 -3.81
CA LYS A 95 -22.74 -31.89 -2.65
C LYS A 95 -22.03 -30.54 -2.50
N LEU A 96 -21.80 -30.17 -1.25
CA LEU A 96 -21.06 -28.97 -0.90
C LEU A 96 -19.56 -29.25 -0.98
N LYS A 97 -18.82 -28.35 -1.63
CA LYS A 97 -17.36 -28.41 -1.74
C LYS A 97 -16.78 -27.10 -1.20
N ILE A 98 -16.05 -27.19 -0.10
CA ILE A 98 -15.33 -26.05 0.49
C ILE A 98 -13.84 -26.30 0.31
N ILE A 99 -13.15 -25.35 -0.30
CA ILE A 99 -11.70 -25.34 -0.42
C ILE A 99 -11.17 -24.24 0.49
N GLU A 100 -10.21 -24.57 1.35
CA GLU A 100 -9.65 -23.66 2.34
C GLU A 100 -8.24 -23.22 1.94
N TYR A 101 -7.94 -21.94 2.16
CA TYR A 101 -6.66 -21.29 1.91
C TYR A 101 -6.25 -20.53 3.16
N ASP A 102 -5.10 -20.89 3.71
CA ASP A 102 -4.53 -20.25 4.90
C ASP A 102 -3.46 -19.23 4.49
N PHE A 103 -3.71 -17.95 4.74
CA PHE A 103 -2.77 -16.86 4.48
C PHE A 103 -2.07 -16.45 5.77
N THR A 104 -0.85 -16.95 5.96
CA THR A 104 -0.02 -16.51 7.09
C THR A 104 0.22 -15.01 7.01
N ASP A 105 0.02 -14.34 8.13
CA ASP A 105 0.10 -12.90 8.22
C ASP A 105 1.53 -12.41 8.51
N ARG A 106 2.42 -12.56 7.54
CA ARG A 106 3.82 -12.15 7.65
C ARG A 106 4.01 -10.80 6.96
N PRO A 107 3.93 -9.67 7.69
CA PRO A 107 3.86 -8.36 7.08
C PRO A 107 5.20 -7.99 6.43
N GLU A 108 5.14 -7.34 5.28
CA GLU A 108 6.33 -6.97 4.51
C GLU A 108 6.42 -5.46 4.29
N TYR A 109 5.62 -4.88 3.41
CA TYR A 109 5.55 -3.42 3.22
C TYR A 109 4.36 -2.86 3.99
N VAL A 110 4.54 -1.70 4.63
CA VAL A 110 3.52 -1.07 5.48
C VAL A 110 3.43 0.42 5.22
N GLY A 111 2.20 0.94 5.22
CA GLY A 111 1.86 2.37 5.30
C GLY A 111 0.87 2.61 6.44
N MET A 112 0.83 3.82 6.98
CA MET A 112 -0.08 4.19 8.06
C MET A 112 -1.22 5.09 7.57
N THR A 113 -2.44 4.83 8.02
CA THR A 113 -3.56 5.76 7.85
C THR A 113 -4.28 6.03 9.17
N CYS A 114 -5.05 7.11 9.26
CA CYS A 114 -5.85 7.41 10.44
C CYS A 114 -7.19 8.09 10.09
N ILE A 115 -8.11 8.11 11.06
CA ILE A 115 -9.32 8.94 11.00
C ILE A 115 -9.10 10.19 11.87
N PRO A 116 -9.27 11.41 11.33
CA PRO A 116 -9.14 12.63 12.12
C PRO A 116 -10.34 12.85 13.05
N SER A 117 -10.09 13.45 14.22
CA SER A 117 -11.09 13.74 15.26
C SER A 117 -12.07 14.87 14.92
N GLY A 118 -11.70 15.79 14.02
CA GLY A 118 -12.48 16.98 13.68
C GLY A 118 -12.43 17.38 12.21
N GLY A 119 -12.05 16.46 11.32
CA GLY A 119 -11.87 16.72 9.88
C GLY A 119 -10.42 16.93 9.45
N PRO A 120 -10.17 17.29 8.17
CA PRO A 120 -8.82 17.42 7.62
C PRO A 120 -7.92 18.37 8.44
N GLY A 121 -6.64 18.04 8.59
CA GLY A 121 -5.67 18.79 9.38
C GLY A 121 -5.74 18.61 10.89
N THR A 122 -6.68 17.80 11.42
CA THR A 122 -6.85 17.62 12.87
C THR A 122 -6.19 16.35 13.39
N ALA A 123 -6.01 16.27 14.70
CA ALA A 123 -5.42 15.10 15.37
C ALA A 123 -6.15 13.81 15.00
N CYS A 124 -5.40 12.74 14.77
CA CYS A 124 -5.96 11.40 14.59
C CYS A 124 -6.72 10.99 15.86
N LEU A 125 -7.86 10.33 15.70
CA LEU A 125 -8.56 9.68 16.81
C LEU A 125 -7.66 8.59 17.39
N SER A 126 -7.54 8.58 18.72
CA SER A 126 -6.58 7.72 19.43
C SER A 126 -6.79 6.22 19.19
N ASP A 127 -8.01 5.82 18.84
CA ASP A 127 -8.45 4.43 18.58
C ASP A 127 -8.65 4.12 17.08
N GLN A 128 -8.24 5.03 16.19
CA GLN A 128 -8.43 4.92 14.73
C GLN A 128 -7.12 5.15 13.97
N ILE A 129 -6.10 4.38 14.32
CA ILE A 129 -4.81 4.36 13.61
C ILE A 129 -4.61 2.98 13.00
N PHE A 130 -4.41 2.94 11.69
CA PHE A 130 -4.44 1.73 10.89
C PHE A 130 -3.11 1.49 10.19
N ALA A 131 -2.64 0.25 10.19
CA ALA A 131 -1.62 -0.21 9.26
C ALA A 131 -2.30 -0.77 8.02
N VAL A 132 -1.90 -0.30 6.85
CA VAL A 132 -2.20 -0.93 5.55
C VAL A 132 -0.92 -1.63 5.12
N TYR A 133 -1.00 -2.90 4.75
CA TYR A 133 0.22 -3.67 4.49
C TYR A 133 0.02 -4.83 3.54
N SER A 134 1.14 -5.22 2.93
CA SER A 134 1.28 -6.47 2.18
C SER A 134 1.94 -7.53 3.04
N THR A 135 1.82 -8.78 2.62
CA THR A 135 2.40 -9.93 3.31
C THR A 135 3.34 -10.70 2.40
N THR A 136 4.38 -11.29 2.99
CA THR A 136 5.26 -12.19 2.26
C THR A 136 4.51 -13.46 1.87
N PRO A 137 4.78 -14.02 0.69
CA PRO A 137 4.27 -15.31 0.28
C PRO A 137 4.63 -16.45 1.22
N THR A 138 3.80 -17.48 1.16
CA THR A 138 4.07 -18.75 1.85
C THR A 138 4.14 -19.88 0.84
N VAL A 139 5.20 -20.69 0.94
CA VAL A 139 5.46 -21.82 0.03
C VAL A 139 4.53 -23.02 0.23
N SER A 140 3.69 -23.00 1.28
CA SER A 140 2.97 -24.17 1.77
C SER A 140 1.45 -23.98 1.85
N GLN A 141 0.84 -23.21 0.96
CA GLN A 141 -0.62 -23.12 0.90
C GLN A 141 -1.19 -24.43 0.31
N PRO A 142 -1.77 -25.34 1.12
CA PRO A 142 -2.20 -26.63 0.62
C PRO A 142 -3.52 -26.50 -0.13
N GLY A 143 -3.69 -27.21 -1.25
CA GLY A 143 -5.01 -27.53 -1.81
C GLY A 143 -5.65 -26.52 -2.77
N GLY A 144 -4.98 -25.43 -3.11
CA GLY A 144 -5.41 -24.50 -4.15
C GLY A 144 -5.02 -24.93 -5.56
N PRO A 145 -5.65 -24.37 -6.63
CA PRO A 145 -5.03 -24.37 -7.95
C PRO A 145 -3.63 -23.74 -7.88
N VAL A 146 -2.85 -23.82 -8.95
CA VAL A 146 -1.47 -23.31 -9.12
C VAL A 146 -1.32 -21.79 -8.85
N ASP A 147 -2.36 -21.14 -8.36
CA ASP A 147 -2.65 -19.72 -8.42
C ASP A 147 -2.12 -18.93 -7.22
N PHE A 148 -1.77 -19.56 -6.09
CA PHE A 148 -1.27 -18.87 -4.89
C PHE A 148 0.18 -19.22 -4.50
N VAL A 149 0.86 -20.05 -5.29
CA VAL A 149 2.27 -20.37 -5.04
C VAL A 149 3.10 -19.10 -5.12
N GLU A 150 3.89 -18.83 -4.07
CA GLU A 150 4.74 -17.62 -3.99
C GLU A 150 3.97 -16.30 -4.10
N ARG A 151 2.71 -16.28 -3.60
CA ARG A 151 1.93 -15.05 -3.49
C ARG A 151 1.56 -14.66 -2.05
N GLY A 152 1.58 -13.36 -1.80
CA GLY A 152 1.11 -12.70 -0.60
C GLY A 152 -0.30 -12.13 -0.74
N THR A 153 -0.75 -11.38 0.25
CA THR A 153 -2.04 -10.66 0.24
C THR A 153 -1.90 -9.28 0.85
N VAL A 154 -2.94 -8.45 0.67
CA VAL A 154 -2.98 -7.07 1.18
C VAL A 154 -4.22 -6.85 2.04
N ARG A 155 -4.05 -6.06 3.10
CA ARG A 155 -5.04 -5.90 4.16
C ARG A 155 -4.79 -4.64 4.99
N TRP A 156 -5.72 -4.31 5.89
CA TRP A 156 -5.47 -3.33 6.95
C TRP A 156 -5.78 -3.89 8.35
N GLU A 157 -5.11 -3.34 9.36
CA GLU A 157 -5.28 -3.65 10.79
C GLU A 157 -5.39 -2.34 11.60
N ASN A 158 -6.38 -2.25 12.48
CA ASN A 158 -6.44 -1.19 13.48
C ASN A 158 -5.47 -1.49 14.63
N LEU A 159 -4.45 -0.63 14.79
CA LEU A 159 -3.39 -0.83 15.78
C LEU A 159 -3.75 -0.33 17.18
N THR A 160 -4.76 0.52 17.31
CA THR A 160 -5.05 1.26 18.56
C THR A 160 -6.42 1.01 19.15
N SER A 161 -7.35 0.41 18.41
CA SER A 161 -8.63 -0.03 18.98
C SER A 161 -8.41 -1.04 20.11
N ALA A 162 -9.26 -0.94 21.15
CA ALA A 162 -9.28 -1.89 22.25
C ALA A 162 -9.64 -3.32 21.79
N THR A 163 -10.48 -3.41 20.76
CA THR A 163 -10.76 -4.64 20.02
C THR A 163 -10.22 -4.45 18.61
N PRO A 164 -9.05 -5.04 18.29
CA PRO A 164 -8.46 -4.89 16.97
C PRO A 164 -9.44 -5.30 15.89
N GLU A 165 -9.47 -4.51 14.83
CA GLU A 165 -10.33 -4.69 13.66
C GLU A 165 -9.41 -4.87 12.45
N SER A 166 -9.78 -5.75 11.52
CA SER A 166 -8.98 -6.04 10.35
C SER A 166 -9.87 -6.24 9.15
N HIS A 167 -9.30 -6.01 7.97
CA HIS A 167 -10.00 -6.28 6.71
C HIS A 167 -9.06 -6.87 5.68
N PHE A 168 -9.46 -8.01 5.12
CA PHE A 168 -8.80 -8.62 3.98
C PHE A 168 -9.32 -7.98 2.70
N PHE A 169 -8.44 -7.51 1.81
CA PHE A 169 -8.91 -6.81 0.61
C PHE A 169 -9.36 -7.86 -0.39
N TRP A 170 -10.66 -7.90 -0.67
CA TRP A 170 -11.26 -8.84 -1.62
C TRP A 170 -12.02 -8.13 -2.74
N GLU A 171 -12.39 -6.86 -2.53
CA GLU A 171 -13.22 -6.04 -3.42
C GLU A 171 -12.61 -5.89 -4.82
N GLN A 172 -11.29 -5.87 -4.92
CA GLN A 172 -10.54 -5.80 -6.18
C GLN A 172 -10.65 -7.07 -7.02
N ALA A 173 -10.95 -8.21 -6.40
CA ALA A 173 -11.06 -9.50 -7.07
C ALA A 173 -12.51 -9.88 -7.40
N ALA A 174 -13.47 -9.06 -6.96
CA ALA A 174 -14.90 -9.30 -7.16
C ALA A 174 -15.25 -9.38 -8.66
N VAL A 175 -16.10 -10.34 -9.01
CA VAL A 175 -16.60 -10.55 -10.37
C VAL A 175 -18.13 -10.63 -10.37
N ALA A 176 -18.72 -10.38 -11.53
CA ALA A 176 -20.15 -10.61 -11.71
C ALA A 176 -20.48 -12.10 -11.48
N PRO A 177 -21.69 -12.43 -11.01
CA PRO A 177 -22.08 -13.82 -10.80
C PRO A 177 -21.85 -14.67 -12.05
N ASN A 178 -21.06 -15.74 -11.90
CA ASN A 178 -20.63 -16.62 -12.98
C ASN A 178 -20.60 -18.07 -12.46
N PRO A 179 -21.17 -19.06 -13.18
CA PRO A 179 -21.06 -20.47 -12.81
C PRO A 179 -19.61 -20.99 -12.66
N ASP A 180 -18.64 -20.31 -13.28
CA ASP A 180 -17.22 -20.65 -13.20
C ASP A 180 -16.47 -19.90 -12.09
N ALA A 181 -17.15 -19.03 -11.33
CA ALA A 181 -16.55 -18.25 -10.24
C ALA A 181 -16.94 -18.80 -8.86
N ASP A 182 -16.07 -18.55 -7.89
CA ASP A 182 -16.18 -19.11 -6.55
C ASP A 182 -16.84 -18.13 -5.59
N THR A 183 -17.73 -18.63 -4.73
CA THR A 183 -18.28 -17.82 -3.63
C THR A 183 -17.23 -17.72 -2.52
N LEU A 184 -16.87 -16.49 -2.16
CA LEU A 184 -15.85 -16.21 -1.16
C LEU A 184 -16.44 -16.23 0.25
N GLN A 185 -15.67 -16.78 1.18
CA GLN A 185 -15.88 -16.64 2.62
C GLN A 185 -14.56 -16.34 3.32
N VAL A 186 -14.57 -15.43 4.29
CA VAL A 186 -13.37 -14.91 4.96
C VAL A 186 -13.54 -14.96 6.47
N TRP A 187 -12.63 -15.66 7.12
CA TRP A 187 -12.52 -15.73 8.57
C TRP A 187 -11.24 -15.07 9.08
N VAL A 188 -11.31 -14.55 10.29
CA VAL A 188 -10.18 -13.96 11.03
C VAL A 188 -10.00 -14.73 12.33
N ASP A 189 -8.79 -15.25 12.54
CA ASP A 189 -8.38 -15.88 13.78
C ASP A 189 -7.26 -15.09 14.46
N ARG A 190 -7.48 -14.64 15.70
CA ARG A 190 -6.49 -13.91 16.49
C ARG A 190 -5.74 -14.81 17.48
N GLY A 191 -5.94 -16.13 17.38
CA GLY A 191 -5.26 -17.13 18.18
C GLY A 191 -6.01 -17.51 19.46
N PRO A 192 -5.37 -18.32 20.33
CA PRO A 192 -6.03 -18.97 21.44
C PRO A 192 -6.71 -18.00 22.42
N GLY A 193 -7.94 -18.32 22.81
CA GLY A 193 -8.72 -17.48 23.74
C GLY A 193 -9.49 -16.33 23.09
N THR A 194 -9.38 -16.18 21.77
CA THR A 194 -10.22 -15.28 20.96
C THR A 194 -11.26 -16.08 20.18
N THR A 195 -12.41 -15.46 19.89
CA THR A 195 -13.40 -16.04 18.99
C THR A 195 -13.01 -15.72 17.55
N THR A 196 -12.97 -16.73 16.70
CA THR A 196 -12.85 -16.52 15.24
C THR A 196 -14.01 -15.66 14.76
N GLU A 197 -13.69 -14.64 13.97
CA GLU A 197 -14.65 -13.69 13.42
C GLU A 197 -14.89 -14.01 11.94
N LEU A 198 -16.15 -13.89 11.50
CA LEU A 198 -16.54 -14.03 10.10
C LEU A 198 -16.70 -12.65 9.47
N LEU A 199 -15.72 -12.22 8.68
CA LEU A 199 -15.75 -10.92 8.00
C LEU A 199 -16.66 -10.94 6.76
N LEU A 200 -16.65 -12.05 6.02
CA LEU A 200 -17.46 -12.23 4.83
C LEU A 200 -18.08 -13.62 4.84
N SER A 201 -19.40 -13.68 4.95
CA SER A 201 -20.17 -14.92 4.87
C SER A 201 -20.40 -15.34 3.41
N ALA A 202 -20.29 -16.64 3.10
CA ALA A 202 -20.71 -17.15 1.79
C ALA A 202 -22.19 -16.89 1.50
N ALA A 203 -23.01 -16.64 2.52
CA ALA A 203 -24.42 -16.27 2.38
C ALA A 203 -24.63 -14.94 1.63
N CYS A 204 -23.62 -14.07 1.60
CA CYS A 204 -23.66 -12.81 0.87
C CYS A 204 -23.49 -13.00 -0.64
N GLY A 205 -22.98 -14.17 -1.08
CA GLY A 205 -22.88 -14.53 -2.49
C GLY A 205 -21.85 -13.74 -3.29
N HIS A 206 -20.84 -13.15 -2.64
CA HIS A 206 -19.75 -12.47 -3.34
C HIS A 206 -18.90 -13.48 -4.09
N MET A 207 -18.85 -13.33 -5.41
CA MET A 207 -18.01 -14.15 -6.28
C MET A 207 -16.71 -13.42 -6.60
N VAL A 208 -15.58 -14.13 -6.55
CA VAL A 208 -14.27 -13.57 -6.81
C VAL A 208 -13.46 -14.42 -7.78
N ASN A 209 -12.51 -13.80 -8.47
CA ASN A 209 -11.40 -14.52 -9.08
C ASN A 209 -10.36 -14.82 -7.99
N MET A 210 -10.28 -16.08 -7.55
CA MET A 210 -9.38 -16.49 -6.46
C MET A 210 -7.92 -16.09 -6.75
N ALA A 211 -7.44 -16.25 -7.98
CA ALA A 211 -6.08 -15.87 -8.37
C ALA A 211 -5.79 -14.36 -8.20
N GLU A 212 -6.82 -13.51 -8.20
CA GLU A 212 -6.68 -12.07 -8.01
C GLU A 212 -6.74 -11.62 -6.55
N LEU A 213 -7.03 -12.51 -5.60
CA LEU A 213 -6.86 -12.22 -4.17
C LEU A 213 -5.37 -12.20 -3.76
N ALA A 214 -4.53 -12.83 -4.57
CA ALA A 214 -3.12 -13.07 -4.30
C ALA A 214 -2.24 -12.08 -5.05
N PHE A 215 -1.19 -11.59 -4.41
CA PHE A 215 -0.25 -10.62 -4.97
C PHE A 215 1.16 -11.21 -5.03
N LEU A 216 1.97 -10.77 -5.98
CA LEU A 216 3.37 -11.16 -6.07
C LEU A 216 4.16 -10.76 -4.80
N ASP A 217 5.26 -11.48 -4.54
CA ASP A 217 6.14 -11.30 -3.36
C ASP A 217 6.55 -9.85 -3.13
N THR A 218 6.70 -9.05 -4.18
CA THR A 218 7.07 -7.64 -4.06
C THR A 218 5.86 -6.74 -4.20
N THR A 219 5.04 -6.63 -3.15
CA THR A 219 3.87 -5.73 -3.18
C THR A 219 4.11 -4.51 -2.31
N PHE A 220 4.47 -3.40 -2.94
CA PHE A 220 4.79 -2.15 -2.25
C PHE A 220 3.54 -1.54 -1.61
N VAL A 221 3.70 -0.94 -0.44
CA VAL A 221 2.66 -0.15 0.23
C VAL A 221 3.25 1.18 0.69
N ARG A 222 2.50 2.27 0.49
CA ARG A 222 2.89 3.62 0.90
C ARG A 222 1.68 4.46 1.27
N ASN A 223 1.73 5.21 2.37
CA ASN A 223 0.69 6.17 2.75
C ASN A 223 0.92 7.58 2.21
N SER A 224 -0.13 8.40 2.24
CA SER A 224 -0.09 9.85 2.00
C SER A 224 0.61 10.59 3.12
N GLY A 225 1.05 11.81 2.83
CA GLY A 225 1.64 12.71 3.84
C GLY A 225 0.66 13.07 4.95
N ASP A 226 -0.63 13.23 4.64
CA ASP A 226 -1.71 13.50 5.58
C ASP A 226 -2.28 12.25 6.25
N PHE A 227 -1.74 11.06 5.95
CA PHE A 227 -2.17 9.77 6.50
C PHE A 227 -3.64 9.42 6.29
N THR A 228 -4.29 9.94 5.24
CA THR A 228 -5.69 9.57 4.91
C THR A 228 -5.78 8.48 3.83
N HIS A 229 -4.72 8.30 3.04
CA HIS A 229 -4.69 7.38 1.91
C HIS A 229 -3.50 6.42 1.97
N ALA A 230 -3.62 5.31 1.24
CA ALA A 230 -2.50 4.45 0.89
C ALA A 230 -2.57 4.01 -0.58
N LEU A 231 -1.40 3.79 -1.16
CA LEU A 231 -1.21 3.17 -2.47
C LEU A 231 -0.54 1.83 -2.29
N ILE A 232 -1.03 0.85 -3.02
CA ILE A 232 -0.44 -0.47 -3.11
C ILE A 232 -0.06 -0.72 -4.57
N GLY A 233 1.16 -1.18 -4.83
CA GLY A 233 1.64 -1.52 -6.17
C GLY A 233 2.27 -2.90 -6.20
N GLU A 234 1.71 -3.78 -7.00
CA GLU A 234 2.22 -5.14 -7.20
C GLU A 234 3.38 -5.12 -8.20
N ALA A 235 4.58 -5.41 -7.72
CA ALA A 235 5.77 -5.61 -8.54
C ALA A 235 5.99 -7.09 -8.90
N GLY A 236 7.01 -7.36 -9.70
CA GLY A 236 7.39 -8.70 -10.14
C GLY A 236 7.35 -8.88 -11.65
N SER A 237 7.88 -10.01 -12.15
CA SER A 237 8.06 -10.24 -13.60
C SER A 237 6.79 -10.78 -14.25
N SER A 238 6.56 -10.45 -15.53
CA SER A 238 5.46 -10.97 -16.36
C SER A 238 5.52 -12.48 -16.64
N ALA A 239 6.42 -13.23 -15.99
CA ALA A 239 6.80 -14.60 -16.35
C ALA A 239 6.39 -15.71 -15.36
N GLU A 240 5.68 -15.42 -14.26
CA GLU A 240 5.20 -16.46 -13.31
C GLU A 240 3.77 -16.12 -12.80
N PRO A 241 2.85 -17.10 -12.64
CA PRO A 241 1.72 -17.51 -13.53
C PRO A 241 0.47 -16.56 -13.53
N PRO A 242 -0.63 -16.83 -14.29
CA PRO A 242 -1.21 -16.01 -15.37
C PRO A 242 -1.99 -14.74 -14.96
N ASN A 243 -1.64 -14.05 -13.87
CA ASN A 243 -2.06 -12.66 -13.74
C ASN A 243 -1.16 -11.86 -14.68
N GLY A 244 -1.50 -11.83 -15.97
CA GLY A 244 -0.69 -11.26 -17.07
C GLY A 244 -0.48 -9.74 -16.99
N PHE A 245 -0.56 -9.15 -15.80
CA PHE A 245 -0.54 -7.72 -15.55
C PHE A 245 -0.13 -7.39 -14.11
N ALA A 246 0.64 -6.31 -13.94
CA ALA A 246 0.87 -5.71 -12.64
C ALA A 246 -0.35 -4.85 -12.23
N ARG A 247 -0.60 -4.74 -10.92
CA ARG A 247 -1.79 -4.08 -10.36
C ARG A 247 -1.41 -2.94 -9.42
N VAL A 248 -2.33 -1.97 -9.32
CA VAL A 248 -2.23 -0.86 -8.38
C VAL A 248 -3.58 -0.68 -7.72
N ILE A 249 -3.58 -0.46 -6.41
CA ILE A 249 -4.79 -0.29 -5.59
C ILE A 249 -4.63 0.99 -4.79
N GLY A 250 -5.58 1.91 -4.92
CA GLY A 250 -5.74 3.04 -4.02
C GLY A 250 -6.64 2.66 -2.85
N TYR A 251 -6.31 3.16 -1.67
CA TYR A 251 -7.07 3.05 -0.43
C TYR A 251 -7.31 4.44 0.16
N ASN A 252 -8.56 4.79 0.41
CA ASN A 252 -8.96 6.02 1.11
C ASN A 252 -9.67 5.66 2.42
N ARG A 253 -9.01 5.91 3.56
CA ARG A 253 -9.58 5.55 4.87
C ARG A 253 -10.81 6.38 5.23
N LEU A 254 -10.93 7.60 4.70
CA LEU A 254 -12.03 8.51 5.03
C LEU A 254 -13.37 8.06 4.46
N THR A 255 -13.37 7.24 3.39
CA THR A 255 -14.58 6.64 2.84
C THR A 255 -15.16 5.58 3.79
N GLY A 256 -14.29 4.89 4.54
CA GLY A 256 -14.66 3.87 5.51
C GLY A 256 -15.26 2.60 4.90
N HIS A 257 -15.73 1.72 5.78
CA HIS A 257 -16.39 0.47 5.42
C HIS A 257 -17.85 0.48 5.86
N VAL A 258 -18.64 -0.45 5.32
CA VAL A 258 -19.99 -0.75 5.75
C VAL A 258 -20.11 -2.21 6.13
N THR A 259 -20.94 -2.50 7.13
CA THR A 259 -21.25 -3.86 7.56
C THR A 259 -22.71 -4.15 7.26
N ASN A 260 -22.99 -5.13 6.41
CA ASN A 260 -24.35 -5.53 6.08
C ASN A 260 -24.63 -6.95 6.56
N PRO A 261 -25.83 -7.22 7.12
CA PRO A 261 -26.23 -8.59 7.44
C PRO A 261 -26.56 -9.38 6.18
N CYS A 262 -26.10 -10.63 6.13
CA CYS A 262 -26.37 -11.51 5.00
C CYS A 262 -27.53 -12.46 5.31
N PRO A 263 -28.53 -12.57 4.42
CA PRO A 263 -29.65 -13.48 4.62
C PRO A 263 -29.15 -14.93 4.76
N PRO A 264 -29.51 -15.65 5.85
CA PRO A 264 -29.04 -17.01 6.02
C PRO A 264 -29.48 -17.93 4.87
N ILE A 265 -28.55 -18.75 4.38
CA ILE A 265 -28.82 -19.78 3.37
C ILE A 265 -28.48 -21.15 3.92
N ILE A 266 -29.18 -22.18 3.43
CA ILE A 266 -28.94 -23.58 3.80
C ILE A 266 -28.63 -24.36 2.52
N ILE A 267 -27.46 -24.97 2.47
CA ILE A 267 -27.01 -25.81 1.36
C ILE A 267 -26.60 -27.16 1.94
N GLU A 268 -27.25 -28.26 1.49
CA GLU A 268 -26.95 -29.62 1.98
C GLU A 268 -26.92 -29.75 3.51
N GLY A 269 -27.83 -29.04 4.20
CA GLY A 269 -27.93 -29.05 5.67
C GLY A 269 -26.90 -28.18 6.40
N VAL A 270 -25.96 -27.54 5.69
CA VAL A 270 -25.03 -26.55 6.24
C VAL A 270 -25.68 -25.17 6.17
N THR A 271 -25.71 -24.46 7.30
CA THR A 271 -26.22 -23.09 7.38
C THR A 271 -25.08 -22.09 7.24
N PHE A 272 -25.15 -21.24 6.24
CA PHE A 272 -24.31 -20.05 6.11
C PHE A 272 -25.11 -18.83 6.59
N ALA A 273 -24.53 -18.08 7.51
CA ALA A 273 -25.10 -16.84 8.05
C ALA A 273 -23.95 -15.91 8.47
N GLY A 274 -24.26 -14.65 8.77
CA GLY A 274 -23.28 -13.68 9.24
C GLY A 274 -23.46 -12.33 8.55
N ASN A 275 -22.34 -11.62 8.40
CA ASN A 275 -22.30 -10.32 7.76
C ASN A 275 -21.31 -10.33 6.58
N GLU A 276 -21.38 -9.27 5.81
CA GLU A 276 -20.31 -8.80 4.92
C GLU A 276 -19.78 -7.49 5.47
N ILE A 277 -18.46 -7.33 5.40
CA ILE A 277 -17.78 -6.04 5.54
C ILE A 277 -17.28 -5.65 4.15
N ILE A 278 -17.74 -4.50 3.66
CA ILE A 278 -17.31 -3.92 2.38
C ILE A 278 -16.57 -2.62 2.68
N ASP A 279 -15.28 -2.56 2.34
CA ASP A 279 -14.51 -1.34 2.46
C ASP A 279 -14.64 -0.51 1.17
N ASN A 280 -15.35 0.62 1.29
CA ASN A 280 -15.61 1.51 0.16
C ASN A 280 -14.41 2.40 -0.20
N GLY A 281 -13.38 2.40 0.64
CA GLY A 281 -12.12 3.10 0.39
C GLY A 281 -11.21 2.38 -0.59
N ILE A 282 -11.40 1.08 -0.80
CA ILE A 282 -10.57 0.27 -1.70
C ILE A 282 -11.01 0.48 -3.15
N SER A 283 -10.03 0.59 -4.04
CA SER A 283 -10.29 0.68 -5.49
C SER A 283 -10.99 -0.58 -6.02
N PRO A 284 -12.15 -0.46 -6.69
CA PRO A 284 -12.87 -1.60 -7.26
C PRO A 284 -12.09 -2.27 -8.40
N ALA A 285 -12.42 -3.55 -8.66
CA ALA A 285 -11.79 -4.39 -9.68
C ALA A 285 -11.58 -3.70 -11.04
N LEU A 286 -12.59 -2.97 -11.54
CA LEU A 286 -12.49 -2.28 -12.83
C LEU A 286 -11.32 -1.28 -12.90
N ARG A 287 -11.10 -0.53 -11.82
CA ARG A 287 -10.02 0.50 -11.79
C ARG A 287 -8.64 -0.13 -11.64
N VAL A 288 -8.56 -1.20 -10.84
CA VAL A 288 -7.32 -1.99 -10.66
C VAL A 288 -6.91 -2.68 -11.98
N ARG A 289 -7.90 -3.15 -12.74
CA ARG A 289 -7.70 -3.86 -14.02
C ARG A 289 -7.62 -2.96 -15.25
N ASP A 290 -7.92 -1.67 -15.19
CA ASP A 290 -7.82 -0.77 -16.36
C ASP A 290 -6.40 -0.19 -16.51
N PHE A 291 -5.65 -0.16 -15.40
CA PHE A 291 -4.58 0.82 -15.23
C PHE A 291 -3.19 0.40 -15.78
N ILE A 292 -2.63 -0.73 -15.36
CA ILE A 292 -1.35 -1.30 -15.89
C ILE A 292 -1.59 -2.54 -16.76
N VAL A 293 -2.82 -3.03 -16.78
CA VAL A 293 -3.20 -4.25 -17.51
C VAL A 293 -2.98 -4.14 -19.01
N ASN A 294 -3.06 -2.93 -19.58
CA ASN A 294 -2.76 -2.73 -20.99
C ASN A 294 -1.26 -2.75 -21.32
N THR A 295 -0.38 -2.53 -20.35
CA THR A 295 1.08 -2.45 -20.59
C THR A 295 1.80 -3.73 -20.20
N GLY A 296 1.34 -4.47 -19.19
CA GLY A 296 1.98 -5.72 -18.73
C GLY A 296 3.39 -5.49 -18.15
N ILE A 297 3.67 -4.26 -17.72
CA ILE A 297 5.01 -3.84 -17.26
C ILE A 297 5.07 -3.93 -15.73
N PRO A 298 6.14 -4.54 -15.17
CA PRO A 298 6.36 -4.58 -13.73
C PRO A 298 6.37 -3.20 -13.07
N VAL A 299 5.65 -3.07 -11.94
CA VAL A 299 5.83 -1.94 -11.02
C VAL A 299 7.21 -2.05 -10.36
N LYS A 300 7.93 -0.94 -10.24
CA LYS A 300 9.25 -0.87 -9.58
C LYS A 300 9.21 -0.05 -8.30
N SER A 301 8.35 0.95 -8.26
CA SER A 301 8.07 1.74 -7.06
C SER A 301 6.76 2.50 -7.22
N ILE A 302 6.27 2.99 -6.09
CA ILE A 302 5.07 3.80 -6.00
C ILE A 302 5.35 5.06 -5.18
N ALA A 303 4.67 6.15 -5.52
CA ALA A 303 4.62 7.35 -4.70
C ALA A 303 3.20 7.89 -4.68
N LEU A 304 2.85 8.56 -3.59
CA LEU A 304 1.55 9.16 -3.39
C LEU A 304 1.81 10.49 -2.68
N ASN A 305 1.07 11.52 -3.08
CA ASN A 305 1.35 12.88 -2.66
C ASN A 305 0.85 13.15 -1.22
N PHE A 306 0.95 14.40 -0.77
CA PHE A 306 0.57 14.77 0.58
C PHE A 306 -0.90 14.44 0.91
N ASN A 307 -1.84 14.75 0.02
CA ASN A 307 -3.28 14.56 0.24
C ASN A 307 -3.86 13.26 -0.35
N GLY A 308 -3.03 12.44 -1.02
CA GLY A 308 -3.43 11.20 -1.68
C GLY A 308 -4.27 11.33 -2.94
N LEU A 309 -4.40 12.53 -3.49
CA LEU A 309 -5.18 12.80 -4.70
C LEU A 309 -4.38 12.67 -6.00
N THR A 310 -3.04 12.59 -5.90
CA THR A 310 -2.14 12.27 -7.02
C THR A 310 -1.23 11.10 -6.67
N ASN A 311 -1.19 10.13 -7.57
CA ASN A 311 -0.48 8.86 -7.42
C ASN A 311 0.53 8.69 -8.54
N LEU A 312 1.69 8.13 -8.23
CA LEU A 312 2.73 7.81 -9.20
C LEU A 312 3.10 6.35 -9.14
N VAL A 313 3.31 5.79 -10.32
CA VAL A 313 3.79 4.43 -10.46
C VAL A 313 5.00 4.43 -11.38
N ARG A 314 6.13 3.94 -10.86
CA ARG A 314 7.36 3.80 -11.63
C ARG A 314 7.41 2.43 -12.27
N ALA A 315 7.58 2.40 -13.58
CA ALA A 315 7.74 1.17 -14.37
C ALA A 315 8.79 1.39 -15.48
N ASP A 316 8.40 1.35 -16.75
CA ASP A 316 9.21 1.79 -17.91
C ASP A 316 9.21 3.32 -18.10
N SER A 317 8.23 3.99 -17.49
CA SER A 317 8.09 5.44 -17.35
C SER A 317 7.50 5.72 -15.97
N ILE A 318 7.20 6.98 -15.66
CA ILE A 318 6.39 7.33 -14.49
C ILE A 318 4.96 7.61 -14.96
N TYR A 319 4.02 6.86 -14.42
CA TYR A 319 2.60 7.01 -14.68
C TYR A 319 1.98 7.89 -13.60
N VAL A 320 1.25 8.93 -14.00
CA VAL A 320 0.59 9.88 -13.08
C VAL A 320 -0.90 9.62 -13.06
N LEU A 321 -1.46 9.37 -11.87
CA LEU A 321 -2.86 9.02 -11.67
C LEU A 321 -3.54 9.95 -10.71
N ASP A 322 -4.86 10.05 -10.84
CA ASP A 322 -5.69 10.61 -9.80
C ASP A 322 -5.99 9.59 -8.68
N GLU A 323 -6.69 10.05 -7.64
CA GLU A 323 -7.22 9.24 -6.53
C GLU A 323 -7.97 7.98 -7.01
N GLY A 324 -8.69 8.11 -8.13
CA GLY A 324 -9.48 7.03 -8.73
C GLY A 324 -8.68 6.08 -9.62
N LEU A 325 -7.34 6.15 -9.60
CA LEU A 325 -6.43 5.39 -10.46
C LEU A 325 -6.62 5.65 -11.97
N ARG A 326 -7.19 6.79 -12.36
CA ARG A 326 -7.29 7.19 -13.76
C ARG A 326 -5.96 7.73 -14.24
N LEU A 327 -5.48 7.28 -15.41
CA LEU A 327 -4.27 7.83 -16.03
C LEU A 327 -4.45 9.29 -16.45
N MET A 328 -3.60 10.15 -15.91
CA MET A 328 -3.58 11.60 -16.14
C MET A 328 -2.44 12.03 -17.06
N GLY A 329 -1.32 11.30 -17.03
CA GLY A 329 -0.20 11.49 -17.95
C GLY A 329 1.00 10.58 -17.66
N LEU A 330 2.06 10.77 -18.44
CA LEU A 330 3.27 9.95 -18.43
C LEU A 330 4.50 10.84 -18.46
N MET A 331 5.50 10.53 -17.63
CA MET A 331 6.81 11.19 -17.62
C MET A 331 7.86 10.18 -18.08
N SER A 332 8.49 10.47 -19.21
CA SER A 332 9.50 9.60 -19.82
C SER A 332 10.83 9.68 -19.07
N ILE A 333 11.38 8.52 -18.72
CA ILE A 333 12.60 8.38 -17.92
C ILE A 333 13.17 6.97 -18.08
N GLY A 334 14.45 6.78 -17.73
CA GLY A 334 15.13 5.48 -17.78
C GLY A 334 14.41 4.37 -17.02
N ASN A 335 14.66 3.12 -17.41
CA ASN A 335 13.90 1.97 -16.95
C ASN A 335 14.72 0.99 -16.08
N VAL A 336 15.92 1.34 -15.62
CA VAL A 336 16.65 0.45 -14.70
C VAL A 336 16.35 0.80 -13.26
N ASN A 337 16.44 2.08 -12.90
CA ASN A 337 16.33 2.53 -11.52
C ASN A 337 14.87 2.76 -11.06
N ALA A 338 14.61 2.45 -9.79
CA ALA A 338 13.28 2.54 -9.16
C ALA A 338 13.08 3.80 -8.31
N GLY A 339 14.15 4.53 -7.99
CA GLY A 339 14.11 5.69 -7.10
C GLY A 339 13.17 6.78 -7.61
N MET A 340 12.12 7.08 -6.85
CA MET A 340 11.15 8.13 -7.15
C MET A 340 10.52 8.62 -5.85
N ASP A 341 10.32 9.94 -5.77
CA ASP A 341 9.47 10.54 -4.75
C ASP A 341 8.85 11.84 -5.23
N MET A 342 7.79 12.28 -4.56
CA MET A 342 7.27 13.64 -4.76
C MET A 342 7.91 14.62 -3.79
N ASN A 343 7.75 15.90 -4.08
CA ASN A 343 8.03 16.94 -3.09
C ASN A 343 7.24 16.69 -1.79
N PHE A 344 7.81 17.06 -0.65
CA PHE A 344 7.24 16.76 0.67
C PHE A 344 5.90 17.47 0.91
N ASP A 345 5.70 18.63 0.29
CA ASP A 345 4.49 19.46 0.31
C ASP A 345 3.69 19.32 -1.00
N HIS A 346 3.90 18.25 -1.77
CA HIS A 346 3.16 18.03 -3.02
C HIS A 346 1.67 17.82 -2.73
N ASP A 347 0.85 18.81 -3.06
CA ASP A 347 -0.59 18.86 -2.72
C ASP A 347 -1.47 19.03 -3.97
N PHE A 348 -0.93 18.72 -5.14
CA PHE A 348 -1.68 18.81 -6.40
C PHE A 348 -2.71 17.67 -6.52
N ASP A 349 -3.93 18.00 -6.89
CA ASP A 349 -5.00 17.08 -7.24
C ASP A 349 -5.09 16.94 -8.77
N ALA A 350 -4.69 15.78 -9.27
CA ALA A 350 -4.69 15.51 -10.71
C ALA A 350 -6.10 15.47 -11.32
N ARG A 351 -7.13 15.09 -10.54
CA ARG A 351 -8.51 15.04 -11.00
C ARG A 351 -9.08 16.43 -11.22
N THR A 352 -8.95 17.30 -10.22
CA THR A 352 -9.50 18.66 -10.30
C THR A 352 -8.55 19.65 -10.96
N ARG A 353 -7.28 19.26 -11.15
CA ARG A 353 -6.22 20.09 -11.73
C ARG A 353 -5.94 21.34 -10.90
N THR A 354 -6.05 21.21 -9.58
CA THR A 354 -5.78 22.29 -8.64
C THR A 354 -4.73 21.87 -7.64
N SER A 355 -4.11 22.84 -6.98
CA SER A 355 -3.21 22.57 -5.86
C SER A 355 -3.62 23.44 -4.67
N GLY A 356 -3.52 22.91 -3.45
CA GLY A 356 -4.00 23.62 -2.26
C GLY A 356 -3.24 24.91 -1.97
N SER A 357 -1.96 24.98 -2.37
CA SER A 357 -1.15 26.20 -2.25
C SER A 357 -1.33 27.18 -3.42
N GLY A 358 -1.83 26.70 -4.57
CA GLY A 358 -1.92 27.45 -5.83
C GLY A 358 -0.57 27.80 -6.46
N THR A 359 0.54 27.30 -5.93
CA THR A 359 1.89 27.50 -6.47
C THR A 359 2.24 26.37 -7.44
N SER A 360 3.25 26.57 -8.29
CA SER A 360 3.74 25.52 -9.19
C SER A 360 4.79 24.62 -8.54
N SER A 361 5.29 24.95 -7.36
CA SER A 361 6.30 24.18 -6.60
C SER A 361 5.75 22.96 -5.86
N ASP A 362 4.43 22.90 -5.64
CA ASP A 362 3.75 21.75 -5.05
C ASP A 362 3.46 20.63 -6.06
N ARG A 363 4.04 20.70 -7.26
CA ARG A 363 3.82 19.75 -8.36
C ARG A 363 5.06 18.95 -8.74
N LEU A 364 6.13 19.04 -7.94
CA LEU A 364 7.43 18.49 -8.31
C LEU A 364 7.55 17.01 -7.97
N VAL A 365 8.07 16.25 -8.93
CA VAL A 365 8.47 14.84 -8.78
C VAL A 365 9.96 14.74 -8.98
N PHE A 366 10.63 13.98 -8.12
CA PHE A 366 12.04 13.67 -8.22
C PHE A 366 12.20 12.20 -8.56
N ALA A 367 12.96 11.90 -9.60
CA ALA A 367 13.15 10.53 -10.03
C ALA A 367 14.58 10.26 -10.49
N ALA A 368 15.07 9.08 -10.16
CA ALA A 368 16.38 8.59 -10.56
C ALA A 368 16.29 7.92 -11.94
N PRO A 369 16.95 8.45 -12.98
CA PRO A 369 17.27 7.69 -14.18
C PRO A 369 18.48 6.77 -13.92
N ASP A 370 19.00 6.16 -14.97
CA ASP A 370 20.11 5.21 -14.90
C ASP A 370 21.48 5.91 -14.71
N ASP A 371 21.54 7.20 -15.04
CA ASP A 371 22.69 8.08 -14.89
C ASP A 371 22.82 8.67 -13.46
N PRO A 372 23.99 9.19 -13.06
CA PRO A 372 24.22 9.82 -11.75
C PRO A 372 23.60 11.23 -11.68
N VAL A 373 22.31 11.33 -11.94
CA VAL A 373 21.51 12.55 -11.82
C VAL A 373 20.16 12.22 -11.18
N ILE A 374 19.42 13.26 -10.83
CA ILE A 374 18.01 13.19 -10.44
C ILE A 374 17.26 14.10 -11.42
N GLU A 375 16.29 13.55 -12.13
CA GLU A 375 15.42 14.33 -12.99
C GLU A 375 14.21 14.81 -12.20
N VAL A 376 13.84 16.06 -12.42
CA VAL A 376 12.70 16.70 -11.76
C VAL A 376 11.62 16.97 -12.80
N PHE A 377 10.39 16.57 -12.49
CA PHE A 377 9.25 16.70 -13.39
C PHE A 377 8.09 17.46 -12.73
N ASP A 378 7.16 17.92 -13.55
CA ASP A 378 5.88 18.51 -13.13
C ASP A 378 4.73 17.51 -13.28
N THR A 379 3.87 17.35 -12.27
CA THR A 379 2.73 16.40 -12.32
C THR A 379 1.53 16.87 -13.14
N TYR A 380 1.49 18.11 -13.62
CA TYR A 380 0.36 18.63 -14.41
C TYR A 380 0.65 18.56 -15.92
N TRP A 381 1.83 19.03 -16.33
CA TRP A 381 2.30 19.05 -17.71
C TRP A 381 3.11 17.81 -18.07
N HIS A 382 3.63 17.07 -17.08
CA HIS A 382 4.44 15.86 -17.25
C HIS A 382 5.80 16.08 -17.91
N ASP A 383 6.23 17.35 -18.00
CA ASP A 383 7.50 17.73 -18.59
C ASP A 383 8.62 17.73 -17.54
N LYS A 384 9.84 17.44 -18.02
CA LYS A 384 11.06 17.59 -17.22
C LYS A 384 11.38 19.07 -17.04
N ILE A 385 11.54 19.50 -15.78
CA ILE A 385 11.79 20.89 -15.42
C ILE A 385 13.24 21.17 -15.00
N ALA A 386 13.92 20.18 -14.43
CA ALA A 386 15.28 20.34 -13.92
C ALA A 386 16.03 19.00 -13.84
N VAL A 387 17.35 19.10 -13.65
CA VAL A 387 18.24 17.96 -13.42
C VAL A 387 19.21 18.34 -12.30
N ILE A 388 19.36 17.47 -11.30
CA ILE A 388 20.27 17.65 -10.18
C ILE A 388 21.39 16.60 -10.29
N PRO A 389 22.66 17.00 -10.42
CA PRO A 389 23.75 16.03 -10.46
C PRO A 389 23.97 15.38 -9.11
N VAL A 390 24.25 14.08 -9.09
CA VAL A 390 24.70 13.33 -7.92
C VAL A 390 26.00 12.60 -8.21
N ARG A 391 26.68 12.11 -7.18
CA ARG A 391 27.98 11.44 -7.36
C ARG A 391 27.82 10.06 -8.00
N ASP A 392 26.86 9.29 -7.50
CA ASP A 392 26.61 7.89 -7.88
C ASP A 392 25.13 7.73 -8.28
N PRO A 393 24.80 6.89 -9.27
CA PRO A 393 23.41 6.61 -9.63
C PRO A 393 22.61 6.06 -8.44
N ILE A 394 21.39 6.58 -8.26
CA ILE A 394 20.47 6.11 -7.22
C ILE A 394 19.75 4.87 -7.75
N THR A 395 20.13 3.71 -7.22
CA THR A 395 19.61 2.40 -7.64
C THR A 395 18.49 1.89 -6.74
N GLY A 396 18.38 2.41 -5.51
CA GLY A 396 17.39 2.00 -4.53
C GLY A 396 16.30 3.05 -4.27
N PRO A 397 15.66 3.00 -3.09
CA PRO A 397 14.67 3.99 -2.69
C PRO A 397 15.22 5.42 -2.71
N LEU A 398 14.33 6.36 -3.07
CA LEU A 398 14.55 7.79 -3.03
C LEU A 398 13.47 8.41 -2.13
N ARG A 399 13.87 9.34 -1.27
CA ARG A 399 12.97 10.08 -0.39
C ARG A 399 13.29 11.56 -0.40
N VAL A 400 12.24 12.37 -0.41
CA VAL A 400 12.33 13.83 -0.31
C VAL A 400 11.63 14.27 0.97
N SER A 401 12.28 15.18 1.71
CA SER A 401 11.78 15.66 2.99
C SER A 401 12.24 17.09 3.24
N GLU A 402 11.68 17.74 4.25
CA GLU A 402 12.11 19.05 4.74
C GLU A 402 12.90 18.86 6.05
N ASN A 403 14.00 19.58 6.16
CA ASN A 403 14.69 19.75 7.43
C ASN A 403 13.89 20.73 8.30
N ALA A 404 13.13 20.22 9.26
CA ALA A 404 12.30 21.04 10.15
C ALA A 404 13.05 22.15 10.90
N ALA A 405 14.37 22.01 11.12
CA ALA A 405 15.17 23.03 11.81
C ALA A 405 15.60 24.18 10.89
N THR A 406 15.78 23.93 9.59
CA THR A 406 16.33 24.91 8.64
C THR A 406 15.36 25.31 7.53
N GLY A 407 14.27 24.56 7.33
CA GLY A 407 13.37 24.66 6.18
C GLY A 407 14.00 24.20 4.85
N GLU A 408 15.18 23.59 4.91
CA GLU A 408 15.88 23.12 3.72
C GLU A 408 15.29 21.81 3.23
N GLN A 409 15.00 21.73 1.93
CA GLN A 409 14.60 20.47 1.33
C GLN A 409 15.80 19.56 1.17
N ILE A 410 15.67 18.31 1.62
CA ILE A 410 16.70 17.29 1.52
C ILE A 410 16.15 16.09 0.75
N LEU A 411 16.96 15.60 -0.17
CA LEU A 411 16.73 14.35 -0.87
C LEU A 411 17.74 13.32 -0.40
N VAL A 412 17.27 12.13 -0.09
CA VAL A 412 18.09 10.99 0.29
C VAL A 412 17.84 9.83 -0.67
N GLY A 413 18.91 9.22 -1.18
CA GLY A 413 18.84 8.10 -2.11
C GLY A 413 19.85 7.02 -1.79
N VAL A 414 19.48 5.77 -2.03
CA VAL A 414 20.38 4.61 -1.88
C VAL A 414 21.09 4.30 -3.20
N THR A 415 22.40 4.12 -3.14
CA THR A 415 23.27 3.79 -4.28
C THR A 415 24.04 2.49 -4.00
N GLY A 416 24.71 1.95 -5.01
CA GLY A 416 25.59 0.78 -4.83
C GLY A 416 26.76 1.01 -3.86
N SER A 417 27.10 2.27 -3.57
CA SER A 417 28.22 2.65 -2.70
C SER A 417 27.78 3.11 -1.29
N GLY A 418 26.47 3.23 -1.03
CA GLY A 418 25.94 3.71 0.25
C GLY A 418 24.74 4.64 0.07
N VAL A 419 24.71 5.72 0.85
CA VAL A 419 23.62 6.70 0.85
C VAL A 419 24.13 8.03 0.30
N VAL A 420 23.36 8.64 -0.59
CA VAL A 420 23.56 10.01 -1.08
C VAL A 420 22.53 10.91 -0.43
N THR A 421 23.00 12.04 0.11
CA THR A 421 22.19 13.12 0.66
C THR A 421 22.43 14.38 -0.16
N VAL A 422 21.36 15.00 -0.64
CA VAL A 422 21.41 16.22 -1.46
C VAL A 422 20.55 17.28 -0.80
N ALA A 423 21.17 18.41 -0.47
CA ALA A 423 20.44 19.65 -0.26
C ALA A 423 19.82 20.08 -1.59
N VAL A 424 18.50 20.03 -1.70
CA VAL A 424 17.81 20.34 -2.94
C VAL A 424 17.77 21.87 -3.09
N PRO A 425 18.36 22.43 -4.17
CA PRO A 425 18.27 23.86 -4.40
C PRO A 425 16.82 24.26 -4.65
N THR A 426 16.47 25.53 -4.42
CA THR A 426 15.14 26.03 -4.81
C THR A 426 14.93 25.83 -6.31
N ILE A 427 13.95 24.98 -6.67
CA ILE A 427 13.59 24.71 -8.06
C ILE A 427 12.36 25.55 -8.40
N THR A 428 12.56 26.58 -9.23
CA THR A 428 11.45 27.33 -9.81
C THR A 428 10.84 26.51 -10.94
N ASN A 429 9.58 26.09 -10.77
CA ASN A 429 8.84 25.45 -11.85
C ASN A 429 8.42 26.50 -12.90
N PRO A 430 8.99 26.46 -14.13
CA PRO A 430 8.74 27.48 -15.15
C PRO A 430 7.40 27.29 -15.85
N LEU A 431 6.74 26.15 -15.64
CA LEU A 431 5.50 25.81 -16.31
C LEU A 431 4.33 26.54 -15.65
N PRO A 432 3.36 27.02 -16.45
CA PRO A 432 2.26 27.81 -15.91
C PRO A 432 1.45 27.01 -14.88
N ALA A 433 0.95 27.74 -13.87
CA ALA A 433 -0.09 27.21 -13.01
C ALA A 433 -1.32 26.83 -13.86
N PRO A 434 -2.12 25.83 -13.44
CA PRO A 434 -3.31 25.45 -14.18
C PRO A 434 -4.21 26.68 -14.32
N GLY A 435 -4.52 27.08 -15.56
CA GLY A 435 -5.40 28.21 -15.80
C GLY A 435 -6.81 27.87 -15.30
N PHE A 436 -7.34 28.67 -14.37
CA PHE A 436 -8.73 28.58 -13.96
C PHE A 436 -9.65 28.86 -15.17
N ASN A 437 -10.72 28.05 -15.29
CA ASN A 437 -11.84 28.11 -16.25
C ASN A 437 -11.66 27.54 -17.66
N TRP A 438 -11.91 26.23 -17.78
CA TRP A 438 -12.94 25.79 -18.72
C TRP A 438 -14.09 25.17 -17.90
N PRO A 439 -15.35 25.61 -18.08
CA PRO A 439 -16.47 24.97 -17.42
C PRO A 439 -16.53 23.51 -17.88
N ASN A 440 -16.64 22.59 -16.91
CA ASN A 440 -16.82 21.15 -17.06
C ASN A 440 -17.47 20.77 -18.40
N ARG A 441 -16.75 20.00 -19.23
CA ARG A 441 -17.34 19.23 -20.31
C ARG A 441 -17.47 17.78 -19.88
#